data_AF-A0A958QWB8-F1
#
_entry.id   AF-A0A958QWB8-F1
#
_cell.length_a   1.000
_cell.length_b   1.000
_cell.length_c   1.000
_cell.angle_alpha   90.00
_cell.angle_beta   90.00
_cell.angle_gamma   90.00
#
_symmetry.space_group_name_H-M   'P 1'
#
loop_
_entity.id
_entity.type
_entity.pdbx_description
1 polymer ?
#
loop_
_entity_poly.entity_id
_entity_poly.type
_entity_poly.pdbx_seq_one_letter_code
_entity_poly.pdbx_strand_id
1 'polypeptide(L)'
;EWSSVLPAGEELAVRKTANLHTGGTIHDVTDLIHPTVRQAAEATAKAIGIPVTGLDFIVPEIDGEEYRIIEANERPGLENHQPQPTAERFIDLLFPETTTPS
;
A
#
# COMPACT_ATOMS: atom_id res chain seq x y z
N GLU A 1 16.42 -29.88 -11.66
CA GLU A 1 17.81 -29.80 -11.17
C GLU A 1 17.96 -28.53 -10.35
N TRP A 2 18.18 -28.64 -9.04
CA TRP A 2 18.27 -27.49 -8.12
C TRP A 2 19.59 -26.70 -8.26
N SER A 3 20.47 -27.14 -9.17
CA SER A 3 21.80 -26.58 -9.46
C SER A 3 21.81 -25.69 -10.72
N SER A 4 20.67 -25.48 -11.38
CA SER A 4 20.60 -24.64 -12.58
C SER A 4 20.87 -23.17 -12.24
N VAL A 5 21.76 -22.53 -13.01
CA VAL A 5 22.06 -21.10 -12.91
C VAL A 5 21.29 -20.37 -14.00
N LEU A 6 20.55 -19.33 -13.61
CA LEU A 6 19.77 -18.50 -14.53
C LEU A 6 20.72 -17.57 -15.33
N PRO A 7 20.52 -17.39 -16.65
CA PRO A 7 21.26 -16.40 -17.43
C PRO A 7 21.16 -15.00 -16.83
N ALA A 8 22.16 -14.16 -17.08
CA ALA A 8 22.19 -12.81 -16.55
C ALA A 8 21.01 -11.98 -17.10
N GLY A 9 20.25 -11.35 -16.21
CA GLY A 9 19.10 -10.49 -16.55
C GLY A 9 17.77 -11.23 -16.72
N GLU A 10 17.75 -12.55 -16.59
CA GLU A 10 16.49 -13.29 -16.56
C GLU A 10 15.90 -13.29 -15.13
N GLU A 11 14.57 -13.31 -15.05
CA GLU A 11 13.83 -13.41 -13.80
C GLU A 11 13.08 -14.75 -13.73
N LEU A 12 13.13 -15.41 -12.58
CA LEU A 12 12.40 -16.65 -12.32
C LEU A 12 11.36 -16.43 -11.23
N ALA A 13 10.08 -16.53 -11.59
CA ALA A 13 8.99 -16.51 -10.63
C ALA A 13 9.03 -17.76 -9.73
N VAL A 14 9.52 -17.60 -8.49
CA VAL A 14 9.64 -18.69 -7.51
C VAL A 14 8.33 -19.02 -6.78
N ARG A 15 7.35 -18.12 -6.82
CA ARG A 15 6.01 -18.25 -6.22
C ARG A 15 4.97 -17.58 -7.11
N LYS A 16 3.72 -18.05 -7.04
CA LYS A 16 2.58 -17.44 -7.75
C LYS A 16 1.93 -16.28 -6.98
N THR A 17 2.18 -16.20 -5.67
CA THR A 17 1.53 -15.25 -4.76
C THR A 17 2.53 -14.21 -4.30
N ALA A 18 2.14 -12.93 -4.33
CA ALA A 18 2.96 -11.80 -3.88
C ALA A 18 2.83 -11.58 -2.36
N ASN A 19 3.26 -12.56 -1.55
CA ASN A 19 3.22 -12.46 -0.09
C ASN A 19 4.60 -12.06 0.46
N LEU A 20 4.67 -10.92 1.16
CA LEU A 20 5.91 -10.39 1.74
C LEU A 20 6.64 -11.42 2.62
N HIS A 21 5.93 -12.10 3.52
CA HIS A 21 6.51 -13.09 4.43
C HIS A 21 7.07 -14.35 3.72
N THR A 22 6.77 -14.54 2.44
CA THR A 22 7.32 -15.61 1.60
C THR A 22 8.38 -15.13 0.61
N GLY A 23 8.89 -13.90 0.78
CA GLY A 23 9.93 -13.31 -0.07
C GLY A 23 9.41 -12.45 -1.21
N GLY A 24 8.14 -12.01 -1.17
CA GLY A 24 7.63 -10.98 -2.07
C GLY A 24 8.27 -9.61 -1.81
N THR A 25 8.13 -8.68 -2.74
CA THR A 25 8.61 -7.29 -2.62
C THR A 25 7.43 -6.33 -2.47
N ILE A 26 7.70 -5.18 -1.85
CA ILE A 26 6.79 -4.04 -1.78
C ILE A 26 7.48 -2.87 -2.45
N HIS A 27 6.72 -2.11 -3.23
CA HIS A 27 7.18 -0.92 -3.92
C HIS A 27 6.29 0.24 -3.49
N ASP A 28 6.89 1.31 -2.99
CA ASP A 28 6.15 2.56 -2.74
C ASP A 28 5.81 3.20 -4.09
N VAL A 29 4.51 3.39 -4.32
CA VAL A 29 3.94 3.99 -5.54
C VAL A 29 3.10 5.21 -5.22
N THR A 30 3.21 5.76 -4.00
CA THR A 30 2.37 6.85 -3.48
C THR A 30 2.26 8.04 -4.47
N ASP A 31 3.38 8.43 -5.08
CA ASP A 31 3.46 9.55 -6.02
C ASP A 31 3.06 9.19 -7.47
N LEU A 32 2.92 7.90 -7.76
CA LEU A 32 2.56 7.38 -9.08
C LEU A 32 1.07 7.07 -9.21
N ILE A 33 0.38 6.85 -8.08
CA ILE A 33 -1.05 6.51 -8.06
C ILE A 33 -1.88 7.64 -8.68
N HIS A 34 -2.78 7.27 -9.60
CA HIS A 34 -3.70 8.23 -10.19
C HIS A 34 -4.56 8.96 -9.13
N PRO A 35 -4.78 10.28 -9.23
CA PRO A 35 -5.57 11.04 -8.26
C PRO A 35 -6.97 10.47 -8.00
N THR A 36 -7.60 9.86 -8.99
CA THR A 36 -8.91 9.21 -8.86
C THR A 36 -8.90 8.09 -7.82
N VAL A 37 -7.88 7.22 -7.84
CA VAL A 37 -7.76 6.11 -6.88
C VAL A 37 -7.50 6.64 -5.48
N ARG A 38 -6.66 7.67 -5.34
CA ARG A 38 -6.41 8.36 -4.06
C ARG A 38 -7.70 8.96 -3.49
N GLN A 39 -8.45 9.71 -4.30
CA GLN A 39 -9.73 10.29 -3.89
C GLN A 39 -10.75 9.22 -3.51
N ALA A 40 -10.79 8.10 -4.23
CA ALA A 40 -11.64 6.97 -3.90
C ALA A 40 -11.29 6.36 -2.54
N ALA A 41 -9.99 6.25 -2.21
CA ALA A 41 -9.54 5.76 -0.90
C ALA A 41 -10.01 6.69 0.23
N GLU A 42 -9.78 8.00 0.11
CA GLU A 42 -10.20 9.00 1.09
C GLU A 42 -11.73 9.03 1.27
N ALA A 43 -12.48 9.00 0.16
CA ALA A 43 -13.94 8.98 0.17
C ALA A 43 -14.48 7.71 0.84
N THR A 44 -13.85 6.56 0.58
CA THR A 44 -14.25 5.28 1.18
C THR A 44 -14.00 5.27 2.68
N ALA A 45 -12.81 5.67 3.13
CA ALA A 45 -12.49 5.77 4.56
C ALA A 45 -13.51 6.65 5.31
N LYS A 46 -13.88 7.80 4.71
CA LYS A 46 -14.91 8.69 5.24
C LYS A 46 -16.30 8.05 5.25
N ALA A 47 -16.68 7.35 4.19
CA ALA A 47 -17.99 6.73 4.06
C ALA A 47 -18.21 5.58 5.06
N ILE A 48 -17.17 4.79 5.33
CA ILE A 48 -17.24 3.66 6.29
C ILE A 48 -17.04 4.10 7.75
N GLY A 49 -16.62 5.36 7.98
CA GLY A 49 -16.48 5.94 9.31
C GLY A 49 -15.33 5.35 10.14
N ILE A 50 -14.31 4.81 9.48
CA ILE A 50 -13.10 4.29 10.13
C ILE A 50 -11.99 5.35 10.00
N PRO A 51 -11.52 5.96 11.12
CA PRO A 51 -10.56 7.06 11.07
C PRO A 51 -9.22 6.69 10.43
N VAL A 52 -8.79 5.43 10.57
CA VAL A 52 -7.57 4.88 9.97
C VAL A 52 -7.87 3.49 9.45
N THR A 53 -7.80 3.34 8.13
CA THR A 53 -8.06 2.07 7.44
C THR A 53 -7.02 1.87 6.35
N GLY A 54 -6.61 0.62 6.13
CA GLY A 54 -5.98 0.20 4.89
C GLY A 54 -7.07 -0.12 3.88
N LEU A 55 -6.92 0.29 2.62
CA LEU A 55 -7.85 -0.06 1.56
C LEU A 55 -7.10 -0.79 0.47
N ASP A 56 -7.60 -1.97 0.12
CA ASP A 56 -6.98 -2.80 -0.89
C ASP A 56 -7.76 -2.65 -2.21
N PHE A 57 -7.01 -2.32 -3.26
CA PHE A 57 -7.54 -2.08 -4.59
C PHE A 57 -6.98 -3.09 -5.58
N ILE A 58 -7.79 -3.44 -6.57
CA ILE A 58 -7.29 -3.93 -7.86
C ILE A 58 -7.34 -2.76 -8.84
N VAL A 59 -6.18 -2.43 -9.39
CA VAL A 59 -6.00 -1.40 -10.43
C VAL A 59 -5.34 -2.05 -11.64
N PRO A 60 -5.86 -1.87 -12.87
CA PRO A 60 -5.20 -2.38 -14.07
C PRO A 60 -3.87 -1.68 -14.35
N GLU A 61 -3.80 -0.37 -14.12
CA GLU A 61 -2.62 0.47 -14.32
C GLU A 61 -2.49 1.44 -13.12
N ILE A 62 -1.26 1.71 -12.69
CA ILE A 62 -0.99 2.49 -11.45
C ILE A 62 -1.43 3.96 -11.61
N ASP A 63 -1.18 4.54 -12.79
CA ASP A 63 -1.58 5.89 -13.18
C ASP A 63 -2.94 5.93 -13.91
N GLY A 64 -3.69 4.83 -13.88
CA GLY A 64 -5.02 4.73 -14.48
C GLY A 64 -6.16 5.12 -13.53
N GLU A 65 -7.29 5.52 -14.13
CA GLU A 65 -8.51 5.86 -13.39
C GLU A 65 -9.34 4.65 -12.96
N GLU A 66 -9.20 3.51 -13.62
CA GLU A 66 -10.02 2.33 -13.34
C GLU A 66 -9.55 1.62 -12.07
N TYR A 67 -10.50 1.35 -11.16
CA TYR A 67 -10.21 0.60 -9.94
C TYR A 67 -11.40 -0.25 -9.49
N ARG A 68 -11.14 -1.22 -8.60
CA ARG A 68 -12.12 -1.91 -7.76
C ARG A 68 -11.60 -1.97 -6.34
N ILE A 69 -12.45 -1.63 -5.36
CA ILE A 69 -12.14 -1.80 -3.93
C ILE A 69 -12.45 -3.25 -3.55
N ILE A 70 -11.52 -3.91 -2.88
CA ILE A 70 -11.63 -5.31 -2.48
C ILE A 70 -11.90 -5.45 -0.99
N GLU A 71 -11.19 -4.67 -0.16
CA GLU A 71 -11.22 -4.78 1.29
C GLU A 71 -10.95 -3.43 1.96
N ALA A 72 -11.49 -3.27 3.18
CA ALA A 72 -11.13 -2.21 4.11
C ALA A 72 -10.69 -2.84 5.44
N ASN A 73 -9.43 -2.62 5.80
CA ASN A 73 -8.78 -3.20 6.97
C ASN A 73 -8.67 -2.16 8.10
N GLU A 74 -9.34 -2.39 9.23
CA GLU A 74 -9.34 -1.46 10.38
C GLU A 74 -8.05 -1.47 11.21
N ARG A 75 -7.13 -2.39 10.89
CA ARG A 75 -5.79 -2.50 11.49
C ARG A 75 -4.71 -2.60 10.41
N PRO A 76 -4.47 -1.53 9.63
CA PRO A 76 -3.48 -1.57 8.57
C PRO A 76 -2.06 -1.76 9.13
N GLY A 77 -1.23 -2.50 8.38
CA GLY A 77 0.19 -2.59 8.66
C GLY A 77 0.90 -1.30 8.29
N LEU A 78 1.36 -0.52 9.27
CA LEU A 78 1.99 0.79 9.03
C LEU A 78 3.41 0.67 8.47
N GLU A 79 4.17 -0.34 8.89
CA GLU A 79 5.57 -0.55 8.51
C GLU A 79 5.74 -0.84 7.01
N ASN A 80 4.73 -1.47 6.38
CA ASN A 80 4.75 -1.84 4.98
C ASN A 80 4.73 -0.63 4.02
N HIS A 81 4.61 0.59 4.54
CA HIS A 81 4.45 1.82 3.75
C HIS A 81 5.68 2.73 3.81
N GLN A 82 6.84 2.24 4.25
CA GLN A 82 8.08 3.01 4.15
C GLN A 82 8.38 3.38 2.68
N PRO A 83 8.92 4.60 2.43
CA PRO A 83 9.39 5.60 3.39
C PRO A 83 8.31 6.56 3.93
N GLN A 84 7.02 6.36 3.62
CA GLN A 84 5.96 7.28 4.05
C GLN A 84 5.84 7.31 5.59
N PRO A 85 5.58 8.49 6.20
CA PRO A 85 5.57 8.67 7.64
C PRO A 85 4.25 8.18 8.29
N THR A 86 3.76 7.00 7.91
CA THR A 86 2.44 6.49 8.32
C THR A 86 2.29 6.35 9.83
N ALA A 87 3.32 5.86 10.51
CA ALA A 87 3.33 5.75 11.97
C ALA A 87 3.29 7.13 12.65
N GLU A 88 4.09 8.09 12.18
CA GLU A 88 4.09 9.46 12.69
C GLU A 88 2.72 10.12 12.51
N ARG A 89 2.15 10.05 11.30
CA ARG A 89 0.82 10.60 11.01
C ARG A 89 -0.29 9.95 11.83
N PHE A 90 -0.14 8.66 12.16
CA PHE A 90 -1.09 7.99 13.03
C PHE A 90 -0.99 8.49 14.48
N ILE A 91 0.22 8.72 14.99
CA ILE A 91 0.43 9.34 16.31
C ILE A 91 -0.12 10.77 16.33
N ASP A 92 0.12 11.57 15.30
CA ASP A 92 -0.43 12.92 15.15
C ASP A 92 -1.96 12.93 15.24
N LEU A 93 -2.61 11.96 14.60
CA LEU A 93 -4.07 11.81 14.65
C LEU A 93 -4.58 11.50 16.07
N LEU A 94 -3.85 10.65 16.82
CA LEU A 94 -4.23 10.27 18.17
C LEU A 94 -3.96 11.37 19.20
N PHE A 95 -2.91 12.16 18.99
CA PHE A 95 -2.44 13.21 19.91
C PHE A 95 -2.28 14.56 19.18
N PRO A 96 -3.36 15.15 18.68
CA PRO A 96 -3.29 16.36 17.84
C PRO A 96 -2.62 17.54 18.56
N GLU A 97 -2.77 17.64 19.88
CA GLU A 97 -2.15 18.70 20.70
C GLU A 97 -0.61 18.61 20.80
N THR A 98 -0.03 17.48 20.41
CA THR A 98 1.42 17.26 20.40
C THR A 98 2.06 17.56 19.04
N THR A 99 1.24 17.85 18.02
CA THR A 99 1.73 18.15 16.68
C THR A 99 2.46 19.49 16.68
N THR A 100 3.65 19.52 16.09
CA THR A 100 4.31 20.81 15.80
C THR A 100 3.69 21.34 14.50
N PRO A 101 3.27 22.62 14.45
CA PRO A 101 2.74 23.19 13.20
C PRO A 101 3.76 23.01 12.08
N SER A 102 3.32 22.43 10.95
CA SER A 102 4.12 22.31 9.72
C SER A 102 4.21 23.64 8.98
#